data_AF-A0A520QGH4-F1
#
_entry.id   AF-A0A520QGH4-F1
#
_cell.length_a   1.000
_cell.length_b   1.000
_cell.length_c   1.000
_cell.angle_alpha   90.00
_cell.angle_beta   90.00
_cell.angle_gamma   90.00
#
_symmetry.space_group_name_H-M   'P 1'
#
loop_
_entity.id
_entity.type
_entity.pdbx_description
1 polymer ?
#
loop_
_entity_poly.entity_id
_entity_poly.type
_entity_poly.pdbx_seq_one_letter_code
_entity_poly.pdbx_strand_id
1 'polypeptide(L)' 'MKRLFFLCLFILVPSLLADKPNIIFIMADDLGWTELGSYGQKKIKTPHLDQLAREGMRF' A
#
# COMPACT_ATOMS: atom_id res chain seq x y z
N MET A 1 -35.95 -15.53 7.82
CA MET A 1 -34.99 -15.57 8.95
C MET A 1 -33.73 -16.38 8.65
N LYS A 2 -33.80 -17.62 8.13
CA LYS A 2 -32.60 -18.44 7.81
C LYS A 2 -31.67 -17.85 6.74
N ARG A 3 -32.21 -17.15 5.73
CA ARG A 3 -31.43 -16.48 4.67
C ARG A 3 -30.61 -15.29 5.17
N LEU A 4 -31.13 -14.53 6.14
CA LEU A 4 -30.44 -13.38 6.73
C LEU A 4 -29.30 -13.84 7.64
N PHE A 5 -29.50 -14.95 8.35
CA PHE A 5 -28.46 -15.59 9.17
C PHE A 5 -27.29 -16.12 8.32
N PHE A 6 -27.58 -16.74 7.18
CA PHE A 6 -26.56 -17.19 6.22
C PHE A 6 -25.74 -16.05 5.61
N LEU A 7 -26.37 -14.90 5.35
CA LEU A 7 -25.68 -13.73 4.81
C LEU A 7 -24.68 -13.14 5.81
N CYS A 8 -25.02 -13.12 7.10
CA CYS A 8 -24.10 -12.69 8.17
C CYS A 8 -22.89 -13.62 8.31
N LEU A 9 -23.09 -14.94 8.18
CA LEU A 9 -22.00 -15.91 8.30
C LEU A 9 -20.98 -15.78 7.15
N PHE A 10 -21.42 -15.39 5.95
CA PHE A 10 -20.56 -15.25 4.78
C PHE A 10 -19.60 -14.03 4.87
N ILE A 11 -19.98 -13.00 5.64
CA ILE A 11 -19.18 -11.78 5.82
C ILE A 11 -18.16 -11.94 6.96
N LEU A 12 -18.47 -12.72 8.00
CA LEU A 12 -17.67 -12.78 9.23
C LEU A 12 -16.48 -13.74 9.16
N VAL A 13 -16.57 -14.80 8.35
CA VAL A 13 -15.52 -15.83 8.24
C VAL A 13 -14.26 -15.36 7.50
N PRO A 14 -14.33 -14.59 6.40
CA PRO A 14 -13.14 -14.13 5.68
C PRO A 14 -12.22 -13.25 6.52
N SER A 15 -12.77 -12.42 7.42
CA SER A 15 -11.99 -11.52 8.29
C SER A 15 -11.13 -12.25 9.33
N LEU A 16 -11.48 -13.48 9.70
CA LEU A 16 -10.73 -14.28 10.68
C LEU A 16 -9.50 -15.00 10.08
N LEU A 17 -9.43 -15.10 8.75
CA LEU A 17 -8.36 -15.78 8.02
C LEU A 17 -7.40 -14.83 7.30
N ALA A 18 -7.52 -13.52 7.55
CA ALA A 18 -6.58 -12.55 7.00
C ALA A 18 -5.21 -12.72 7.66
N ASP A 19 -4.19 -13.07 6.86
CA ASP A 19 -2.82 -13.10 7.34
C ASP A 19 -2.38 -11.72 7.82
N LYS A 20 -1.56 -11.68 8.87
CA LYS A 20 -1.00 -10.42 9.37
C LYS A 20 -0.07 -9.84 8.29
N PRO A 21 -0.25 -8.59 7.87
CA PRO A 21 0.65 -7.98 6.90
C PRO A 21 2.03 -7.78 7.53
N ASN A 22 3.07 -7.92 6.71
CA ASN A 22 4.41 -7.49 7.08
C ASN A 22 4.51 -5.98 6.86
N ILE A 23 5.08 -5.26 7.83
CA ILE A 23 5.31 -3.81 7.75
C ILE A 23 6.80 -3.60 7.52
N ILE A 24 7.15 -2.95 6.40
CA ILE A 24 8.52 -2.55 6.08
C ILE A 24 8.59 -1.03 6.17
N PHE A 25 9.40 -0.51 7.09
CA PHE A 25 9.68 0.91 7.22
C PHE A 25 11.03 1.24 6.59
N ILE A 26 11.02 2.05 5.53
CA ILE A 26 12.21 2.47 4.79
C ILE A 26 12.43 3.96 5.06
N MET A 27 13.61 4.31 5.57
CA MET A 27 14.01 5.68 5.84
C MET A 27 15.29 5.98 5.07
N ALA A 28 15.28 7.08 4.33
CA ALA A 28 16.47 7.60 3.64
C ALA A 28 16.96 8.83 4.39
N ASP A 29 18.28 8.94 4.55
CA ASP A 29 18.93 10.08 5.16
C ASP A 29 19.16 11.18 4.11
N ASP A 30 18.87 12.43 4.45
CA ASP A 30 19.04 13.62 3.60
C ASP A 30 18.43 13.57 2.17
N LEU A 31 17.45 12.70 1.92
CA LEU A 31 16.79 12.60 0.62
C LEU A 31 15.74 13.71 0.43
N GLY A 32 15.99 14.61 -0.52
CA GLY A 32 15.05 15.66 -0.91
C GLY A 32 13.89 15.13 -1.75
N TRP A 33 12.66 15.58 -1.50
CA TRP A 33 11.49 15.16 -2.28
C TRP A 33 11.60 15.54 -3.77
N THR A 34 12.30 16.63 -4.09
CA THR A 34 12.56 17.08 -5.46
C THR A 34 13.55 16.19 -6.22
N GLU A 35 14.15 15.20 -5.56
CA GLU A 35 15.09 14.24 -6.16
C GLU A 35 14.39 12.97 -6.68
N LEU A 36 13.13 12.77 -6.31
CA LEU A 36 12.33 11.61 -6.68
C LEU A 36 11.56 11.83 -8.00
N GLY A 37 11.63 10.86 -8.91
CA GLY A 37 10.91 10.89 -10.20
C GLY A 37 9.40 11.05 -10.02
N SER A 38 8.82 10.41 -9.00
CA SER A 38 7.41 10.55 -8.63
C SER A 38 6.98 11.97 -8.26
N TYR A 39 7.91 12.87 -7.92
CA TYR A 39 7.66 14.29 -7.69
C TYR A 39 8.05 15.20 -8.87
N GLY A 40 8.42 14.62 -10.01
CA GLY A 40 8.50 15.32 -11.30
C GLY A 40 9.91 15.66 -11.80
N GLN A 41 10.97 15.35 -11.06
CA GLN A 41 12.32 15.50 -11.60
C GLN A 41 12.63 14.44 -12.68
N LYS A 42 13.62 14.70 -13.54
CA LYS A 42 13.91 13.90 -14.75
C LYS A 42 15.35 13.38 -14.87
N LYS A 43 16.23 13.73 -13.94
CA LYS A 43 17.68 13.44 -14.02
C LYS A 43 18.03 12.14 -13.30
N ILE A 44 17.60 11.99 -12.05
CA ILE A 44 17.88 10.82 -11.22
C ILE A 44 16.82 9.75 -11.53
N LYS A 45 17.22 8.51 -11.75
CA LYS A 45 16.27 7.43 -12.03
C LYS A 45 15.90 6.73 -10.73
N THR A 46 14.63 6.82 -10.32
CA THR A 46 14.10 6.19 -9.10
C THR A 46 12.98 5.18 -9.39
N PRO A 47 13.14 4.25 -10.36
CA PRO A 47 12.03 3.50 -10.94
C PRO A 47 11.23 2.66 -9.92
N HIS A 48 11.88 2.14 -8.88
CA HIS A 48 11.21 1.38 -7.81
C HIS A 48 10.40 2.27 -6.87
N LEU A 49 10.93 3.44 -6.50
CA LEU A 49 10.17 4.40 -5.69
C LEU A 49 9.01 5.01 -6.50
N ASP A 50 9.22 5.19 -7.80
CA ASP A 50 8.18 5.67 -8.73
C ASP A 50 7.07 4.63 -8.92
N GLN A 51 7.41 3.33 -8.91
CA GLN A 51 6.43 2.24 -8.90
C GLN A 51 5.65 2.21 -7.59
N LEU A 52 6.33 2.27 -6.43
CA LEU A 52 5.68 2.30 -5.12
C LEU A 52 4.69 3.47 -5.01
N ALA A 53 5.06 4.64 -5.50
CA ALA A 53 4.17 5.81 -5.51
C ALA A 53 2.96 5.65 -6.43
N ARG A 54 3.07 4.86 -7.51
CA ARG A 54 2.00 4.64 -8.50
C ARG A 54 1.02 3.56 -8.08
N GLU A 55 1.51 2.54 -7.38
CA GLU A 55 0.73 1.40 -6.87
C GLU A 55 0.16 1.66 -5.47
N GLY A 56 0.69 2.67 -4.77
CA GLY A 56 0.29 3.04 -3.42
C GLY A 56 -0.25 4.46 -3.33
N MET A 57 0.12 5.12 -2.24
CA MET A 57 -0.23 6.51 -1.94
C MET A 57 1.05 7.34 -1.85
N ARG A 58 1.00 8.57 -2.39
CA ARG A 58 2.07 9.57 -2.31
C ARG A 58 1.49 10.84 -1.70
N PHE A 59 2.26 11.50 -0.83
CA PHE A 59 1.89 12.75 -0.16
C PHE A 59 2.46 13.97 -0.88
#